data_AF-A0A7X1Y8H3-F1
#
_entry.id   AF-A0A7X1Y8H3-F1
#
_cell.length_a   1.000
_cell.length_b   1.000
_cell.length_c   1.000
_cell.angle_alpha   90.00
_cell.angle_beta   90.00
_cell.angle_gamma   90.00
#
_symmetry.space_group_name_H-M   'P 1'
#
loop_
_entity.id
_entity.type
_entity.pdbx_description
1 polymer ?
#
loop_
_entity_poly.entity_id
_entity_poly.type
_entity_poly.pdbx_seq_one_letter_code
_entity_poly.pdbx_strand_id
1 'polypeptide(L)'
;MPLIDEVQGLCERLAPLGWHDLLLLHGLDIQARPLAEELSKVLGVDRSVKGFEDFSLQGTRAIEAGNPARSLLYHALASPNVLQAANGDALTDFATAAELETLLNYVYGVALPSLEALQAQAGANATLGLVVFATEYRPRADTSHHQHADLCFCRTGIARVGTAPALYDPQLRGFTPFVEAQPQAMRVIPARFGVYVAVREKGQTGPGWVEGDDKLDFWRPLHKVFNGTQCIAGFDLQADLQAFHVNEKLRQFHLRRGQEADWFEPDISQPPFVQTQALAVWADSQLYGPGLCVPVAKPRLVEPAEYQGKPVSFSVPPKANFDYIINKRYQLLDDGSIRDLNNEPDVEAIVEAGNYRALHFIDFTAEGWVKAHCPALNAAIGLNVAAYSILAAPDFYPACGQAQLGEWAQEQGFPEPIWYVTLQALSERRVAGNPDLMGGNFVLEDKSITAVLTAGAPSEQGQTVGDSASAKRQSCLADTAAGTFSPGWEIAGDGQGFVTKYLCAYLLGSPFTEDVRICSAAGGYWPAVTPDSARTFEP
;
A
#
# COMPACT_ATOMS: atom_id res chain seq x y z
N MET A 1 -8.34 25.43 -13.79
CA MET A 1 -9.41 26.01 -12.99
C MET A 1 -8.85 26.29 -11.61
N PRO A 2 -9.20 27.38 -10.91
CA PRO A 2 -8.79 27.58 -9.53
C PRO A 2 -9.26 26.41 -8.65
N LEU A 3 -8.39 25.93 -7.74
CA LEU A 3 -8.73 24.81 -6.84
C LEU A 3 -10.02 25.04 -6.04
N ILE A 4 -10.27 26.28 -5.62
CA ILE A 4 -11.48 26.64 -4.86
C ILE A 4 -12.76 26.40 -5.67
N ASP A 5 -12.72 26.60 -6.99
CA ASP A 5 -13.90 26.41 -7.84
C ASP A 5 -14.23 24.92 -7.98
N GLU A 6 -13.22 24.06 -8.03
CA GLU A 6 -13.40 22.60 -8.01
C GLU A 6 -13.96 22.12 -6.66
N VAL A 7 -13.43 22.64 -5.54
CA VAL A 7 -13.97 22.36 -4.19
C VAL A 7 -15.41 22.86 -4.06
N GLN A 8 -15.74 24.00 -4.67
CA GLN A 8 -17.10 24.51 -4.71
C GLN A 8 -18.04 23.56 -5.45
N GLY A 9 -17.63 23.04 -6.62
CA GLY A 9 -18.42 22.07 -7.36
C GLY A 9 -18.67 20.77 -6.57
N LEU A 10 -17.65 20.27 -5.86
CA LEU A 10 -17.79 19.15 -4.93
C LEU A 10 -18.83 19.43 -3.84
N CYS A 11 -18.71 20.57 -3.16
CA CYS A 11 -19.65 20.98 -2.11
C CYS A 11 -21.08 21.13 -2.64
N GLU A 12 -21.27 21.74 -3.81
CA GLU A 12 -22.59 21.90 -4.44
C GLU A 12 -23.24 20.55 -4.78
N ARG A 13 -22.44 19.60 -5.27
CA ARG A 13 -22.92 18.24 -5.61
C ARG A 13 -23.36 17.47 -4.36
N LEU A 14 -22.56 17.52 -3.29
CA LEU A 14 -22.79 16.73 -2.08
C LEU A 14 -23.81 17.36 -1.13
N ALA A 15 -23.93 18.69 -1.10
CA ALA A 15 -24.85 19.41 -0.23
C ALA A 15 -26.28 18.84 -0.16
N PRO A 16 -27.00 18.61 -1.29
CA PRO A 16 -28.37 18.09 -1.25
C PRO A 16 -28.48 16.62 -0.84
N LEU A 17 -27.37 15.91 -0.64
CA LEU A 17 -27.33 14.48 -0.34
C LEU A 17 -27.15 14.21 1.16
N GLY A 18 -27.43 15.21 2.01
CA GLY A 18 -27.37 15.14 3.47
C GLY A 18 -26.08 15.72 4.07
N TRP A 19 -25.07 16.01 3.25
CA TRP A 19 -23.78 16.56 3.71
C TRP A 19 -23.88 17.99 4.23
N HIS A 20 -24.76 18.81 3.65
CA HIS A 20 -24.91 20.20 4.10
C HIS A 20 -25.45 20.25 5.53
N ASP A 21 -26.57 19.58 5.79
CA ASP A 21 -27.19 19.52 7.12
C ASP A 21 -26.24 18.91 8.16
N LEU A 22 -25.48 17.87 7.78
CA LEU A 22 -24.47 17.27 8.64
C LEU A 22 -23.38 18.28 9.04
N LEU A 23 -22.82 19.00 8.07
CA LEU A 23 -21.73 19.95 8.32
C LEU A 23 -22.20 21.21 9.07
N LEU A 24 -23.47 21.59 8.93
CA LEU A 24 -24.07 22.67 9.71
C LEU A 24 -24.09 22.37 11.22
N LEU A 25 -24.14 21.09 11.65
CA LEU A 25 -24.03 20.74 13.08
C LEU A 25 -22.71 21.20 13.70
N HIS A 26 -21.65 21.30 12.89
CA HIS A 26 -20.34 21.79 13.31
C HIS A 26 -20.13 23.28 13.00
N GLY A 27 -21.16 23.96 12.48
CA GLY A 27 -21.12 25.37 12.11
C GLY A 27 -20.52 25.67 10.73
N LEU A 28 -20.41 24.67 9.85
CA LEU A 28 -19.87 24.83 8.49
C LEU A 28 -21.01 24.84 7.45
N ASP A 29 -21.18 25.95 6.74
CA ASP A 29 -22.14 26.06 5.64
C ASP A 29 -21.45 25.90 4.26
N ILE A 30 -21.37 24.67 3.74
CA ILE A 30 -20.73 24.40 2.44
C ILE A 30 -21.44 25.04 1.22
N GLN A 31 -22.62 25.62 1.41
CA GLN A 31 -23.33 26.40 0.38
C GLN A 31 -23.07 27.91 0.50
N ALA A 32 -22.45 28.38 1.59
CA ALA A 32 -22.12 29.79 1.78
C ALA A 32 -21.14 30.30 0.72
N ARG A 33 -21.26 31.59 0.38
CA ARG A 33 -20.39 32.28 -0.57
C ARG A 33 -19.92 33.62 0.01
N PRO A 34 -18.64 33.99 -0.17
CA PRO A 34 -17.58 33.25 -0.86
C PRO A 34 -17.13 32.00 -0.08
N LEU A 35 -17.03 30.84 -0.76
CA LEU A 35 -16.73 29.57 -0.09
C LEU A 35 -15.35 29.59 0.60
N ALA A 36 -14.35 30.26 0.03
CA ALA A 36 -13.03 30.36 0.63
C ALA A 36 -13.06 31.01 2.03
N GLU A 37 -13.91 32.02 2.23
CA GLU A 37 -14.07 32.68 3.53
C GLU A 37 -14.72 31.73 4.53
N GLU A 38 -15.77 31.02 4.11
CA GLU A 38 -16.42 29.99 4.92
C GLU A 38 -15.43 28.90 5.35
N LEU A 39 -14.63 28.40 4.42
CA LEU A 39 -13.69 27.32 4.69
C LEU A 39 -12.57 27.73 5.66
N SER A 40 -12.31 29.03 5.80
CA SER A 40 -11.31 29.58 6.71
C SER A 40 -11.84 29.82 8.12
N LYS A 41 -13.16 29.72 8.36
CA LYS A 41 -13.77 30.05 9.66
C LYS A 41 -13.29 29.12 10.77
N VAL A 42 -13.24 29.68 11.99
CA VAL A 42 -13.10 28.90 13.22
C VAL A 42 -14.46 28.30 13.58
N LEU A 43 -14.48 27.01 13.85
CA LEU A 43 -15.66 26.18 14.04
C LEU A 43 -15.67 25.57 15.45
N GLY A 44 -16.87 25.43 16.02
CA GLY A 44 -17.12 24.67 17.24
C GLY A 44 -17.42 23.21 16.89
N VAL A 45 -16.40 22.45 16.47
CA VAL A 45 -16.61 21.07 15.98
C VAL A 45 -17.10 20.15 17.09
N ASP A 46 -18.35 19.70 16.97
CA ASP A 46 -18.95 18.70 17.84
C ASP A 46 -18.44 17.28 17.51
N ARG A 47 -17.60 16.71 18.39
CA ARG A 47 -17.05 15.35 18.25
C ARG A 47 -17.94 14.26 18.86
N SER A 48 -19.14 14.62 19.33
CA SER A 48 -20.14 13.63 19.75
C SER A 48 -21.02 13.15 18.58
N VAL A 49 -20.94 13.82 17.44
CA VAL A 49 -21.61 13.42 16.19
C VAL A 49 -20.91 12.18 15.63
N LYS A 50 -21.70 11.18 15.21
CA LYS A 50 -21.16 9.92 14.67
C LYS A 50 -20.32 10.13 13.42
N GLY A 51 -19.15 9.49 13.41
CA GLY A 51 -18.14 9.61 12.37
C GLY A 51 -17.10 10.70 12.61
N PHE A 52 -17.29 11.56 13.62
CA PHE A 52 -16.38 12.67 13.96
C PHE A 52 -15.71 12.49 15.33
N GLU A 53 -15.95 11.37 16.02
CA GLU A 53 -15.40 11.08 17.34
C GLU A 53 -13.88 11.11 17.34
N ASP A 54 -13.26 10.69 16.24
CA ASP A 54 -11.82 10.61 16.06
C ASP A 54 -11.21 11.74 15.23
N PHE A 55 -11.97 12.80 14.94
CA PHE A 55 -11.41 14.01 14.34
C PHE A 55 -10.44 14.73 15.30
N SER A 56 -9.25 15.12 14.81
CA SER A 56 -8.17 15.71 15.64
C SER A 56 -8.70 16.79 16.59
N LEU A 57 -8.32 16.73 17.87
CA LEU A 57 -8.74 17.69 18.91
C LEU A 57 -8.30 19.13 18.61
N GLN A 58 -7.25 19.31 17.80
CA GLN A 58 -6.75 20.62 17.38
C GLN A 58 -7.46 21.16 16.13
N GLY A 59 -8.24 20.31 15.45
CA GLY A 59 -9.08 20.70 14.32
C GLY A 59 -10.19 21.66 14.76
N THR A 60 -10.08 22.91 14.32
CA THR A 60 -11.04 23.98 14.66
C THR A 60 -11.43 24.80 13.43
N ARG A 61 -11.14 24.31 12.23
CA ARG A 61 -11.50 24.98 10.96
C ARG A 61 -12.08 23.98 9.97
N ALA A 62 -12.80 24.49 8.97
CA ALA A 62 -13.24 23.67 7.86
C ALA A 62 -12.04 23.15 7.04
N ILE A 63 -11.09 24.04 6.75
CA ILE A 63 -9.80 23.74 6.15
C ILE A 63 -8.70 24.42 6.97
N GLU A 64 -7.77 23.61 7.49
CA GLU A 64 -6.54 24.05 8.13
C GLU A 64 -5.39 23.88 7.14
N ALA A 65 -4.68 24.97 6.84
CA ALA A 65 -3.68 24.96 5.78
C ALA A 65 -2.57 23.94 6.03
N GLY A 66 -2.32 23.08 5.03
CA GLY A 66 -1.30 22.04 5.08
C GLY A 66 -1.57 20.92 6.08
N ASN A 67 -2.74 20.90 6.74
CA ASN A 67 -3.05 19.90 7.77
C ASN A 67 -4.39 19.19 7.49
N PRO A 68 -4.37 18.03 6.82
CA PRO A 68 -5.57 17.26 6.51
C PRO A 68 -6.32 16.77 7.75
N ALA A 69 -5.63 16.33 8.81
CA ALA A 69 -6.26 15.83 10.04
C ALA A 69 -6.99 16.91 10.84
N ARG A 70 -6.60 18.17 10.70
CA ARG A 70 -7.25 19.33 11.33
C ARG A 70 -8.28 20.04 10.44
N SER A 71 -8.45 19.56 9.21
CA SER A 71 -9.41 20.10 8.24
C SER A 71 -10.72 19.33 8.33
N LEU A 72 -11.76 19.92 8.94
CA LEU A 72 -13.05 19.25 9.15
C LEU A 72 -13.67 18.75 7.84
N LEU A 73 -13.66 19.55 6.78
CA LEU A 73 -14.25 19.16 5.49
C LEU A 73 -13.51 17.97 4.88
N TYR A 74 -12.18 17.95 4.99
CA TYR A 74 -11.39 16.81 4.50
C TYR A 74 -11.67 15.55 5.32
N HIS A 75 -11.70 15.64 6.66
CA HIS A 75 -12.05 14.52 7.52
C HIS A 75 -13.45 13.97 7.20
N ALA A 76 -14.46 14.85 7.13
CA ALA A 76 -15.83 14.47 6.84
C ALA A 76 -15.94 13.66 5.54
N LEU A 77 -15.21 14.09 4.51
CA LEU A 77 -15.27 13.47 3.19
C LEU A 77 -14.31 12.29 3.02
N ALA A 78 -13.19 12.22 3.76
CA ALA A 78 -12.19 11.16 3.60
C ALA A 78 -12.32 10.02 4.62
N SER A 79 -12.98 10.25 5.76
CA SER A 79 -13.20 9.22 6.78
C SER A 79 -14.22 8.19 6.29
N PRO A 80 -13.91 6.86 6.36
CA PRO A 80 -14.88 5.81 6.04
C PRO A 80 -15.96 5.64 7.13
N ASN A 81 -15.80 6.30 8.28
CA ASN A 81 -16.73 6.20 9.40
C ASN A 81 -17.84 7.27 9.38
N VAL A 82 -17.74 8.25 8.49
CA VAL A 82 -18.78 9.28 8.28
C VAL A 82 -19.79 8.76 7.27
N LEU A 83 -20.83 8.11 7.79
CA LEU A 83 -21.85 7.38 6.99
C LEU A 83 -23.28 7.89 7.19
N GLN A 84 -23.50 8.76 8.17
CA GLN A 84 -24.84 9.19 8.59
C GLN A 84 -25.02 10.70 8.39
N ALA A 85 -26.20 11.09 7.92
CA ALA A 85 -26.64 12.47 7.85
C ALA A 85 -27.04 13.00 9.25
N ALA A 86 -27.32 14.30 9.34
CA ALA A 86 -27.68 14.96 10.61
C ALA A 86 -28.88 14.34 11.34
N ASN A 87 -29.82 13.73 10.60
CA ASN A 87 -31.01 13.09 11.14
C ASN A 87 -30.79 11.61 11.55
N GLY A 88 -29.58 11.06 11.34
CA GLY A 88 -29.21 9.67 11.61
C GLY A 88 -29.45 8.70 10.45
N ASP A 89 -30.04 9.14 9.34
CA ASP A 89 -30.19 8.32 8.14
C ASP A 89 -28.84 8.11 7.44
N ALA A 90 -28.73 7.04 6.65
CA ALA A 90 -27.52 6.80 5.86
C ALA A 90 -27.34 7.86 4.75
N LEU A 91 -26.11 8.35 4.59
CA LEU A 91 -25.73 9.16 3.44
C LEU A 91 -25.85 8.34 2.15
N THR A 92 -26.31 8.98 1.08
CA THR A 92 -26.69 8.30 -0.16
C THR A 92 -25.63 8.36 -1.26
N ASP A 93 -24.66 9.27 -1.14
CA ASP A 93 -23.52 9.39 -2.04
C ASP A 93 -22.34 10.04 -1.32
N PHE A 94 -21.15 9.86 -1.88
CA PHE A 94 -19.88 10.19 -1.25
C PHE A 94 -18.92 10.89 -2.24
N ALA A 95 -17.81 11.41 -1.72
CA ALA A 95 -16.76 11.96 -2.56
C ALA A 95 -16.11 10.85 -3.40
N THR A 96 -15.87 11.12 -4.68
CA THR A 96 -15.08 10.26 -5.55
C THR A 96 -13.60 10.33 -5.17
N ALA A 97 -12.82 9.35 -5.64
CA ALA A 97 -11.38 9.34 -5.44
C ALA A 97 -10.67 10.57 -6.04
N ALA A 98 -11.14 11.11 -7.19
CA ALA A 98 -10.60 12.33 -7.78
C ALA A 98 -10.94 13.57 -6.95
N GLU A 99 -12.18 13.70 -6.47
CA GLU A 99 -12.59 14.84 -5.65
C GLU A 99 -11.85 14.91 -4.30
N LEU A 100 -11.54 13.77 -3.70
CA LEU A 100 -10.70 13.72 -2.52
C LEU A 100 -9.28 14.23 -2.78
N GLU A 101 -8.70 13.94 -3.95
CA GLU A 101 -7.40 14.50 -4.34
C GLU A 101 -7.45 16.01 -4.56
N THR A 102 -8.50 16.49 -5.22
CA THR A 102 -8.73 17.93 -5.40
C THR A 102 -8.85 18.63 -4.05
N LEU A 103 -9.62 18.07 -3.11
CA LEU A 103 -9.77 18.63 -1.78
C LEU A 103 -8.44 18.59 -1.01
N LEU A 104 -7.68 17.50 -1.10
CA LEU A 104 -6.36 17.41 -0.49
C LEU A 104 -5.38 18.43 -1.09
N ASN A 105 -5.41 18.64 -2.41
CA ASN A 105 -4.63 19.69 -3.07
C ASN A 105 -5.03 21.08 -2.55
N TYR A 106 -6.33 21.33 -2.32
CA TYR A 106 -6.78 22.58 -1.72
C TYR A 106 -6.31 22.74 -0.27
N VAL A 107 -6.35 21.69 0.56
CA VAL A 107 -5.81 21.73 1.94
C VAL A 107 -4.36 22.20 1.94
N TYR A 108 -3.52 21.66 1.06
CA TYR A 108 -2.13 22.09 0.94
C TYR A 108 -1.99 23.44 0.21
N GLY A 109 -2.83 23.75 -0.78
CA GLY A 109 -2.71 24.94 -1.63
C GLY A 109 -3.34 26.22 -1.08
N VAL A 110 -4.20 26.13 -0.06
CA VAL A 110 -4.97 27.29 0.45
C VAL A 110 -4.07 28.39 1.03
N ALA A 111 -2.95 28.01 1.66
CA ALA A 111 -1.91 28.94 2.08
C ALA A 111 -0.60 28.56 1.36
N LEU A 112 -0.39 29.20 0.21
CA LEU A 112 0.68 28.90 -0.73
C LEU A 112 2.08 29.11 -0.12
N PRO A 113 2.84 28.05 0.24
CA PRO A 113 4.16 28.21 0.85
C PRO A 113 5.23 28.45 -0.22
N SER A 114 6.32 29.13 0.14
CA SER A 114 7.55 29.14 -0.66
C SER A 114 8.50 28.02 -0.22
N LEU A 115 9.50 27.67 -1.02
CA LEU A 115 10.51 26.70 -0.63
C LEU A 115 11.33 27.19 0.58
N GLU A 116 11.57 28.49 0.69
CA GLU A 116 12.24 29.10 1.84
C GLU A 116 11.41 28.95 3.12
N ALA A 117 10.08 29.09 3.03
CA ALA A 117 9.18 28.87 4.16
C ALA A 117 9.19 27.42 4.62
N LEU A 118 9.19 26.46 3.69
CA LEU A 118 9.29 25.03 3.99
C LEU A 118 10.66 24.69 4.60
N GLN A 119 11.75 25.27 4.10
CA GLN A 119 13.08 25.13 4.70
C GLN A 119 13.14 25.74 6.11
N ALA A 120 12.51 26.89 6.34
CA ALA A 120 12.44 27.50 7.66
C ALA A 120 11.64 26.65 8.65
N GLN A 121 10.53 26.04 8.21
CA GLN A 121 9.74 25.10 9.01
C GLN A 121 10.53 23.83 9.36
N ALA A 122 11.31 23.30 8.42
CA ALA A 122 12.16 22.14 8.62
C ALA A 122 13.38 22.43 9.51
N GLY A 123 13.85 23.68 9.49
CA GLY A 123 15.09 24.14 10.14
C GLY A 123 16.17 24.44 9.12
N ALA A 124 17.00 25.46 9.39
CA ALA A 124 17.94 26.03 8.43
C ALA A 124 18.94 25.03 7.81
N ASN A 125 19.28 23.95 8.51
CA ASN A 125 20.23 22.92 8.05
C ASN A 125 19.55 21.58 7.75
N ALA A 126 18.22 21.54 7.74
CA ALA A 126 17.47 20.32 7.51
C ALA A 126 17.60 19.89 6.04
N THR A 127 17.74 18.59 5.80
CA THR A 127 17.77 18.05 4.43
C THR A 127 16.34 17.94 3.91
N LEU A 128 15.99 18.76 2.91
CA LEU A 128 14.76 18.60 2.16
C LEU A 128 14.94 17.65 0.98
N GLY A 129 13.87 16.97 0.60
CA GLY A 129 13.80 16.10 -0.57
C GLY A 129 12.42 16.13 -1.20
N LEU A 130 12.37 15.85 -2.50
CA LEU A 130 11.16 15.49 -3.21
C LEU A 130 10.96 13.98 -3.04
N VAL A 131 10.02 13.59 -2.19
CA VAL A 131 9.86 12.20 -1.74
C VAL A 131 8.49 11.68 -2.15
N VAL A 132 8.47 10.46 -2.69
CA VAL A 132 7.23 9.75 -3.00
C VAL A 132 6.80 8.93 -1.79
N PHE A 133 5.51 9.00 -1.45
CA PHE A 133 4.90 8.17 -0.42
C PHE A 133 3.65 7.48 -0.97
N ALA A 134 3.43 6.24 -0.56
CA ALA A 134 2.10 5.67 -0.53
C ALA A 134 1.30 6.34 0.60
N THR A 135 0.05 6.71 0.36
CA THR A 135 -0.73 7.52 1.30
C THR A 135 -2.16 7.04 1.46
N GLU A 136 -2.67 7.12 2.69
CA GLU A 136 -4.04 6.78 3.02
C GLU A 136 -4.55 7.62 4.19
N TYR A 137 -5.77 8.17 4.11
CA TYR A 137 -6.44 8.80 5.26
C TYR A 137 -7.15 7.73 6.07
N ARG A 138 -6.81 7.60 7.35
CA ARG A 138 -7.20 6.47 8.18
C ARG A 138 -7.91 6.91 9.47
N PRO A 139 -8.91 6.13 9.94
CA PRO A 139 -9.45 6.28 11.27
C PRO A 139 -8.38 6.14 12.35
N ARG A 140 -8.62 6.70 13.53
CA ARG A 140 -7.70 6.62 14.67
C ARG A 140 -7.23 5.20 14.96
N ALA A 141 -8.13 4.23 14.91
CA ALA A 141 -7.81 2.82 15.16
C ALA A 141 -6.68 2.29 14.26
N ASP A 142 -6.51 2.84 13.05
CA ASP A 142 -5.57 2.36 12.03
C ASP A 142 -4.37 3.31 11.82
N THR A 143 -4.24 4.33 12.67
CA THR A 143 -3.08 5.23 12.70
C THR A 143 -2.01 4.70 13.64
N SER A 144 -0.73 4.87 13.31
CA SER A 144 0.37 4.36 14.13
C SER A 144 0.48 5.02 15.52
N HIS A 145 -0.10 6.21 15.70
CA HIS A 145 -0.13 6.90 17.00
C HIS A 145 -1.41 6.64 17.80
N HIS A 146 -2.48 6.11 17.18
CA HIS A 146 -3.80 5.88 17.77
C HIS A 146 -4.44 7.09 18.48
N GLN A 147 -4.06 8.32 18.12
CA GLN A 147 -4.58 9.54 18.79
C GLN A 147 -5.83 10.12 18.14
N HIS A 148 -5.90 10.14 16.82
CA HIS A 148 -7.01 10.67 16.01
C HIS A 148 -6.87 10.13 14.57
N ALA A 149 -7.89 10.33 13.73
CA ALA A 149 -7.80 10.05 12.30
C ALA A 149 -6.77 10.98 11.62
N ASP A 150 -5.92 10.44 10.77
CA ASP A 150 -4.84 11.19 10.11
C ASP A 150 -4.51 10.62 8.72
N LEU A 151 -3.80 11.41 7.92
CA LEU A 151 -3.16 10.95 6.70
C LEU A 151 -1.87 10.22 7.08
N CYS A 152 -1.81 8.94 6.73
CA CYS A 152 -0.66 8.06 6.93
C CYS A 152 0.18 7.98 5.65
N PHE A 153 1.48 7.81 5.84
CA PHE A 153 2.50 7.81 4.80
C PHE A 153 3.43 6.61 4.96
N CYS A 154 3.76 5.96 3.85
CA CYS A 154 4.80 4.94 3.81
C CYS A 154 5.62 5.12 2.54
N ARG A 155 6.95 4.95 2.60
CA ARG A 155 7.77 4.92 1.37
C ARG A 155 7.68 3.56 0.66
N THR A 156 6.81 2.66 1.12
CA THR A 156 6.46 1.41 0.46
C THR A 156 4.96 1.39 0.21
N GLY A 157 4.56 1.22 -1.05
CA GLY A 157 3.16 1.00 -1.42
C GLY A 157 2.93 -0.41 -1.93
N ILE A 158 1.83 -1.02 -1.47
CA ILE A 158 1.45 -2.40 -1.76
C ILE A 158 0.17 -2.38 -2.59
N ALA A 159 0.29 -2.77 -3.86
CA ALA A 159 -0.84 -3.08 -4.73
C ALA A 159 -1.01 -4.61 -4.80
N ARG A 160 -2.20 -5.09 -5.18
CA ARG A 160 -2.53 -6.53 -5.21
C ARG A 160 -2.99 -6.96 -6.58
N VAL A 161 -2.38 -8.03 -7.09
CA VAL A 161 -2.80 -8.64 -8.35
C VAL A 161 -4.18 -9.30 -8.21
N GLY A 162 -4.83 -9.56 -9.33
CA GLY A 162 -6.19 -10.06 -9.37
C GLY A 162 -6.62 -10.43 -10.78
N THR A 163 -7.82 -11.00 -10.87
CA THR A 163 -8.40 -11.49 -12.12
C THR A 163 -9.51 -10.61 -12.71
N ALA A 164 -9.88 -9.54 -12.00
CA ALA A 164 -10.86 -8.56 -12.45
C ALA A 164 -10.34 -7.12 -12.26
N PRO A 165 -10.88 -6.14 -13.01
CA PRO A 165 -10.53 -4.74 -12.85
C PRO A 165 -10.86 -4.19 -11.44
N ALA A 166 -10.11 -3.18 -11.00
CA ALA A 166 -10.34 -2.46 -9.76
C ALA A 166 -11.75 -1.85 -9.73
N LEU A 167 -12.36 -1.82 -8.55
CA LEU A 167 -13.62 -1.12 -8.29
C LEU A 167 -13.47 -0.26 -7.04
N TYR A 168 -13.62 1.05 -7.22
CA TYR A 168 -13.66 1.98 -6.10
C TYR A 168 -15.05 1.95 -5.48
N ASP A 169 -15.09 1.81 -4.17
CA ASP A 169 -16.28 1.94 -3.34
C ASP A 169 -16.22 3.31 -2.64
N PRO A 170 -17.03 4.29 -3.07
CA PRO A 170 -17.08 5.60 -2.44
C PRO A 170 -17.49 5.53 -0.98
N GLN A 171 -18.34 4.61 -0.54
CA GLN A 171 -18.74 4.53 0.86
C GLN A 171 -17.56 4.12 1.75
N LEU A 172 -16.77 3.13 1.31
CA LEU A 172 -15.58 2.67 2.03
C LEU A 172 -14.37 3.60 1.88
N ARG A 173 -14.41 4.56 0.96
CA ARG A 173 -13.25 5.37 0.52
C ARG A 173 -12.07 4.50 0.10
N GLY A 174 -12.36 3.39 -0.57
CA GLY A 174 -11.40 2.32 -0.83
C GLY A 174 -11.72 1.50 -2.05
N PHE A 175 -10.91 0.48 -2.30
CA PHE A 175 -11.15 -0.50 -3.36
C PHE A 175 -11.60 -1.82 -2.74
N THR A 176 -12.60 -2.44 -3.37
CA THR A 176 -13.11 -3.75 -2.94
C THR A 176 -12.43 -4.86 -3.73
N PRO A 177 -12.02 -5.97 -3.08
CA PRO A 177 -11.43 -7.11 -3.78
C PRO A 177 -12.51 -8.01 -4.40
N PHE A 178 -13.78 -7.86 -3.98
CA PHE A 178 -14.84 -8.79 -4.36
C PHE A 178 -15.42 -8.51 -5.74
N VAL A 179 -15.73 -9.58 -6.48
CA VAL A 179 -16.49 -9.54 -7.72
C VAL A 179 -17.86 -10.16 -7.48
N GLU A 180 -18.91 -9.35 -7.61
CA GLU A 180 -20.28 -9.79 -7.37
C GLU A 180 -20.62 -11.03 -8.20
N ALA A 181 -21.21 -12.03 -7.54
CA ALA A 181 -21.62 -13.30 -8.13
C ALA A 181 -20.49 -14.12 -8.82
N GLN A 182 -19.21 -13.80 -8.60
CA GLN A 182 -18.07 -14.52 -9.17
C GLN A 182 -17.05 -14.87 -8.08
N PRO A 183 -17.29 -15.92 -7.28
CA PRO A 183 -16.44 -16.26 -6.13
C PRO A 183 -15.01 -16.71 -6.50
N GLN A 184 -14.75 -16.99 -7.77
CA GLN A 184 -13.44 -17.35 -8.30
C GLN A 184 -12.67 -16.15 -8.87
N ALA A 185 -13.33 -14.98 -8.95
CA ALA A 185 -12.72 -13.75 -9.45
C ALA A 185 -12.36 -12.83 -8.28
N MET A 186 -11.24 -12.15 -8.41
CA MET A 186 -10.75 -11.18 -7.43
C MET A 186 -10.34 -9.91 -8.15
N ARG A 187 -10.73 -8.75 -7.64
CA ARG A 187 -10.31 -7.47 -8.22
C ARG A 187 -8.86 -7.18 -7.88
N VAL A 188 -8.18 -6.53 -8.82
CA VAL A 188 -6.90 -5.88 -8.51
C VAL A 188 -7.14 -4.74 -7.52
N ILE A 189 -6.22 -4.57 -6.57
CA ILE A 189 -6.27 -3.49 -5.59
C ILE A 189 -5.10 -2.55 -5.82
N PRO A 190 -5.34 -1.26 -6.08
CA PRO A 190 -4.28 -0.32 -6.40
C PRO A 190 -3.60 0.24 -5.15
N ALA A 191 -2.43 0.85 -5.35
CA ALA A 191 -1.74 1.66 -4.35
C ALA A 191 -1.70 3.13 -4.79
N ARG A 192 -2.05 4.04 -3.88
CA ARG A 192 -2.04 5.50 -4.13
C ARG A 192 -0.71 6.09 -3.71
N PHE A 193 -0.02 6.71 -4.65
CA PHE A 193 1.24 7.42 -4.43
C PHE A 193 1.06 8.93 -4.61
N GLY A 194 1.69 9.71 -3.74
CA GLY A 194 1.77 11.16 -3.84
C GLY A 194 3.20 11.65 -3.71
N VAL A 195 3.48 12.82 -4.28
CA VAL A 195 4.78 13.50 -4.17
C VAL A 195 4.69 14.55 -3.08
N TYR A 196 5.71 14.61 -2.22
CA TYR A 196 5.78 15.58 -1.13
C TYR A 196 7.16 16.23 -1.09
N VAL A 197 7.20 17.53 -0.77
CA VAL A 197 8.39 18.10 -0.15
C VAL A 197 8.43 17.56 1.27
N ALA A 198 9.52 16.88 1.62
CA ALA A 198 9.69 16.21 2.90
C ALA A 198 11.05 16.54 3.51
N VAL A 199 11.15 16.41 4.82
CA VAL A 199 12.38 16.58 5.58
C VAL A 199 12.90 15.24 6.08
N ARG A 200 14.22 15.06 6.02
CA ARG A 200 14.88 13.93 6.67
C ARG A 200 15.21 14.26 8.12
N GLU A 201 14.71 13.44 9.04
CA GLU A 201 14.91 13.59 10.49
C GLU A 201 15.09 12.23 11.18
N LYS A 202 15.54 12.25 12.43
CA LYS A 202 15.64 11.02 13.24
C LYS A 202 14.26 10.54 13.68
N GLY A 203 14.13 9.22 13.76
CA GLY A 203 12.95 8.61 14.37
C GLY A 203 12.85 8.92 15.86
N GLN A 204 11.81 8.39 16.50
CA GLN A 204 11.52 8.65 17.91
C GLN A 204 11.23 7.36 18.67
N THR A 205 10.87 7.50 19.94
CA THR A 205 10.41 6.41 20.80
C THR A 205 8.94 6.63 21.17
N GLY A 206 8.24 5.55 21.49
CA GLY A 206 6.83 5.59 21.89
C GLY A 206 5.88 5.08 20.80
N PRO A 207 4.57 5.38 20.92
CA PRO A 207 3.55 4.86 20.00
C PRO A 207 3.90 5.13 18.52
N GLY A 208 3.79 4.10 17.69
CA GLY A 208 4.11 4.16 16.26
C GLY A 208 5.58 4.00 15.91
N TRP A 209 6.47 3.85 16.91
CA TRP A 209 7.91 3.65 16.72
C TRP A 209 8.38 2.32 17.28
N VAL A 210 9.37 1.74 16.61
CA VAL A 210 10.02 0.48 17.00
C VAL A 210 11.33 0.78 17.72
N GLU A 211 11.74 -0.12 18.62
CA GLU A 211 13.02 0.02 19.33
C GLU A 211 14.20 0.23 18.36
N GLY A 212 14.97 1.30 18.59
CA GLY A 212 16.12 1.67 17.76
C GLY A 212 15.82 2.66 16.63
N ASP A 213 14.57 3.05 16.42
CA ASP A 213 14.18 4.04 15.42
C ASP A 213 14.78 5.43 15.67
N ASP A 214 15.06 5.77 16.92
CA ASP A 214 15.78 6.99 17.33
C ASP A 214 17.17 7.13 16.68
N LYS A 215 17.71 6.05 16.13
CA LYS A 215 19.01 6.01 15.45
C LYS A 215 18.88 6.02 13.92
N LEU A 216 17.70 5.75 13.39
CA LEU A 216 17.43 5.67 11.95
C LEU A 216 16.92 7.02 11.40
N ASP A 217 17.10 7.23 10.11
CA ASP A 217 16.58 8.40 9.40
C ASP A 217 15.23 8.08 8.75
N PHE A 218 14.29 9.01 8.87
CA PHE A 218 12.94 8.94 8.33
C PHE A 218 12.65 10.19 7.50
N TRP A 219 11.78 10.04 6.51
CA TRP A 219 11.28 11.15 5.72
C TRP A 219 9.90 11.53 6.22
N ARG A 220 9.75 12.75 6.77
CA ARG A 220 8.46 13.29 7.18
C ARG A 220 7.94 14.28 6.13
N PRO A 221 6.72 14.10 5.61
CA PRO A 221 6.14 15.02 4.63
C PRO A 221 5.87 16.39 5.27
N LEU A 222 6.13 17.45 4.51
CA LEU A 222 5.81 18.84 4.89
C LEU A 222 4.68 19.40 4.02
N HIS A 223 4.75 19.16 2.72
CA HIS A 223 3.82 19.74 1.75
C HIS A 223 3.60 18.84 0.56
N LYS A 224 2.34 18.63 0.16
CA LYS A 224 2.00 17.86 -1.04
C LYS A 224 2.35 18.66 -2.30
N VAL A 225 2.94 18.00 -3.27
CA VAL A 225 3.26 18.54 -4.59
C VAL A 225 2.19 18.12 -5.60
N PHE A 226 1.62 19.09 -6.29
CA PHE A 226 0.61 18.91 -7.34
C PHE A 226 0.75 19.97 -8.44
N ASN A 227 0.06 19.77 -9.55
CA ASN A 227 0.23 20.58 -10.76
C ASN A 227 -0.35 22.00 -10.63
N GLY A 228 0.25 22.94 -11.37
CA GLY A 228 -0.21 24.31 -11.50
C GLY A 228 0.46 25.30 -10.55
N THR A 229 -0.07 26.53 -10.53
CA THR A 229 0.50 27.69 -9.83
C THR A 229 0.05 27.83 -8.38
N GLN A 230 -0.86 26.98 -7.92
CA GLN A 230 -1.45 27.05 -6.56
C GLN A 230 -0.81 26.05 -5.59
N CYS A 231 0.32 25.43 -5.97
CA CYS A 231 1.02 24.45 -5.13
C CYS A 231 2.16 25.05 -4.31
N ILE A 232 3.14 25.71 -4.94
CA ILE A 232 4.28 26.35 -4.28
C ILE A 232 4.49 27.74 -4.89
N ALA A 233 4.70 28.74 -4.04
CA ALA A 233 4.85 30.13 -4.44
C ALA A 233 6.03 30.31 -5.41
N GLY A 234 5.80 31.03 -6.51
CA GLY A 234 6.81 31.30 -7.53
C GLY A 234 7.02 30.20 -8.57
N PHE A 235 6.24 29.11 -8.50
CA PHE A 235 6.32 28.01 -9.46
C PHE A 235 4.99 27.77 -10.19
N ASP A 236 5.09 27.30 -11.43
CA ASP A 236 4.02 26.61 -12.16
C ASP A 236 4.47 25.16 -12.34
N LEU A 237 3.92 24.26 -11.53
CA LEU A 237 4.44 22.90 -11.40
C LEU A 237 3.83 21.95 -12.44
N GLN A 238 4.70 21.11 -13.01
CA GLN A 238 4.33 19.93 -13.78
C GLN A 238 4.98 18.74 -13.08
N ALA A 239 4.19 18.06 -12.27
CA ALA A 239 4.58 16.94 -11.43
C ALA A 239 3.85 15.68 -11.90
N ASP A 240 4.64 14.71 -12.33
CA ASP A 240 4.17 13.37 -12.72
C ASP A 240 4.88 12.30 -11.89
N LEU A 241 4.32 11.09 -11.92
CA LEU A 241 4.91 9.91 -11.31
C LEU A 241 5.37 8.93 -12.40
N GLN A 242 6.59 8.45 -12.27
CA GLN A 242 7.14 7.37 -13.08
C GLN A 242 7.19 6.10 -12.24
N ALA A 243 6.89 4.96 -12.86
CA ALA A 243 6.95 3.67 -12.21
C ALA A 243 7.72 2.66 -13.07
N PHE A 244 8.39 1.74 -12.40
CA PHE A 244 9.02 0.57 -12.99
C PHE A 244 8.74 -0.62 -12.08
N HIS A 245 8.28 -1.73 -12.66
CA HIS A 245 8.05 -2.99 -11.97
C HIS A 245 8.69 -4.13 -12.74
N VAL A 246 9.19 -5.12 -12.03
CA VAL A 246 9.81 -6.31 -12.61
C VAL A 246 9.42 -7.57 -11.84
N ASN A 247 9.10 -8.62 -12.59
CA ASN A 247 9.09 -10.00 -12.10
C ASN A 247 10.27 -10.74 -12.72
N GLU A 248 11.18 -11.23 -11.89
CA GLU A 248 12.35 -12.02 -12.31
C GLU A 248 12.42 -13.40 -11.65
N LYS A 249 11.32 -13.91 -11.08
CA LYS A 249 11.32 -15.17 -10.31
C LYS A 249 12.00 -16.32 -11.06
N LEU A 250 11.61 -16.51 -12.32
CA LEU A 250 12.15 -17.56 -13.17
C LEU A 250 13.63 -17.34 -13.54
N ARG A 251 14.02 -16.11 -13.87
CA ARG A 251 15.44 -15.79 -14.11
C ARG A 251 16.29 -16.09 -12.88
N GLN A 252 15.84 -15.60 -11.73
CA GLN A 252 16.53 -15.69 -10.44
C GLN A 252 16.63 -17.14 -9.93
N PHE A 253 15.62 -17.97 -10.23
CA PHE A 253 15.68 -19.43 -10.06
C PHE A 253 16.86 -20.03 -10.83
N HIS A 254 16.95 -19.78 -12.14
CA HIS A 254 17.99 -20.39 -12.98
C HIS A 254 19.39 -19.90 -12.64
N LEU A 255 19.56 -18.61 -12.34
CA LEU A 255 20.84 -18.06 -11.91
C LEU A 255 21.35 -18.72 -10.63
N ARG A 256 20.48 -18.99 -9.65
CA ARG A 256 20.84 -19.64 -8.39
C ARG A 256 21.25 -21.10 -8.56
N ARG A 257 20.70 -21.80 -9.56
CA ARG A 257 21.09 -23.18 -9.89
C ARG A 257 22.47 -23.27 -10.57
N GLY A 258 22.95 -22.18 -11.16
CA GLY A 258 24.25 -22.16 -11.84
C GLY A 258 24.33 -23.24 -12.92
N GLN A 259 25.32 -24.13 -12.82
CA GLN A 259 25.55 -25.20 -13.80
C GLN A 259 24.44 -26.26 -13.83
N GLU A 260 23.63 -26.36 -12.78
CA GLU A 260 22.51 -27.31 -12.69
C GLU A 260 21.20 -26.75 -13.27
N ALA A 261 21.22 -25.54 -13.82
CA ALA A 261 20.06 -24.94 -14.44
C ALA A 261 19.67 -25.64 -15.75
N ASP A 262 18.38 -25.59 -16.09
CA ASP A 262 17.86 -26.07 -17.38
C ASP A 262 17.81 -24.98 -18.46
N TRP A 263 17.95 -23.71 -18.06
CA TRP A 263 17.88 -22.53 -18.93
C TRP A 263 19.02 -21.56 -18.59
N PHE A 264 19.58 -20.92 -19.61
CA PHE A 264 20.78 -20.08 -19.49
C PHE A 264 20.66 -18.79 -20.31
N GLU A 265 21.63 -17.89 -20.17
CA GLU A 265 21.73 -16.72 -21.04
C GLU A 265 21.98 -17.15 -22.50
N PRO A 266 21.42 -16.44 -23.50
CA PRO A 266 20.67 -15.18 -23.36
C PRO A 266 19.17 -15.36 -23.06
N ASP A 267 18.67 -16.60 -23.00
CA ASP A 267 17.23 -16.88 -22.92
C ASP A 267 16.61 -16.40 -21.61
N ILE A 268 17.32 -16.59 -20.48
CA ILE A 268 16.83 -16.18 -19.15
C ILE A 268 16.73 -14.67 -18.94
N SER A 269 17.23 -13.86 -19.89
CA SER A 269 17.06 -12.40 -19.92
C SER A 269 15.86 -11.94 -20.75
N GLN A 270 15.08 -12.88 -21.32
CA GLN A 270 13.90 -12.59 -22.13
C GLN A 270 12.60 -12.98 -21.38
N PRO A 271 11.43 -12.46 -21.77
CA PRO A 271 10.15 -13.03 -21.33
C PRO A 271 10.06 -14.52 -21.69
N PRO A 272 9.51 -15.40 -20.83
CA PRO A 272 8.83 -15.09 -19.57
C PRO A 272 9.75 -15.00 -18.34
N PHE A 273 11.08 -15.19 -18.51
CA PHE A 273 12.02 -15.24 -17.38
C PHE A 273 12.18 -13.91 -16.67
N VAL A 274 12.07 -12.82 -17.44
CA VAL A 274 11.97 -11.44 -16.97
C VAL A 274 10.72 -10.81 -17.57
N GLN A 275 9.86 -10.26 -16.73
CA GLN A 275 8.68 -9.51 -17.15
C GLN A 275 8.74 -8.10 -16.58
N THR A 276 8.63 -7.10 -17.46
CA THR A 276 8.56 -5.67 -17.11
C THR A 276 7.35 -4.98 -17.74
N GLN A 277 6.59 -5.70 -18.55
CA GLN A 277 5.45 -5.18 -19.29
C GLN A 277 4.14 -5.75 -18.75
N ALA A 278 3.06 -4.97 -18.88
CA ALA A 278 1.71 -5.37 -18.50
C ALA A 278 1.61 -5.90 -17.04
N LEU A 279 2.40 -5.34 -16.13
CA LEU A 279 2.37 -5.63 -14.70
C LEU A 279 1.47 -4.64 -13.96
N ALA A 280 1.69 -3.33 -14.17
CA ALA A 280 0.88 -2.26 -13.61
C ALA A 280 0.76 -1.08 -14.59
N VAL A 281 -0.26 -0.25 -14.38
CA VAL A 281 -0.55 0.98 -15.13
C VAL A 281 -1.00 2.08 -14.18
N TRP A 282 -0.86 3.34 -14.60
CA TRP A 282 -1.52 4.45 -13.91
C TRP A 282 -3.01 4.48 -14.26
N ALA A 283 -3.87 4.65 -13.26
CA ALA A 283 -5.30 4.82 -13.47
C ALA A 283 -5.62 6.13 -14.19
N ASP A 284 -6.83 6.23 -14.74
CA ASP A 284 -7.35 7.48 -15.27
C ASP A 284 -7.45 8.54 -14.15
N SER A 285 -6.64 9.59 -14.27
CA SER A 285 -6.58 10.66 -13.28
C SER A 285 -7.86 11.49 -13.21
N GLN A 286 -8.70 11.48 -14.26
CA GLN A 286 -9.99 12.16 -14.22
C GLN A 286 -10.98 11.46 -13.28
N LEU A 287 -10.89 10.13 -13.18
CA LEU A 287 -11.79 9.32 -12.35
C LEU A 287 -11.26 9.15 -10.93
N TYR A 288 -9.94 8.98 -10.79
CA TYR A 288 -9.34 8.58 -9.51
C TYR A 288 -8.39 9.60 -8.89
N GLY A 289 -8.13 10.70 -9.58
CA GLY A 289 -7.01 11.59 -9.28
C GLY A 289 -5.67 10.99 -9.71
N PRO A 290 -4.60 11.80 -9.77
CA PRO A 290 -3.28 11.33 -10.17
C PRO A 290 -2.68 10.36 -9.14
N GLY A 291 -1.73 9.53 -9.60
CA GLY A 291 -0.88 8.71 -8.71
C GLY A 291 -1.48 7.39 -8.22
N LEU A 292 -2.58 6.93 -8.80
CA LEU A 292 -3.13 5.60 -8.50
C LEU A 292 -2.47 4.53 -9.39
N CYS A 293 -1.57 3.72 -8.81
CA CYS A 293 -0.90 2.61 -9.49
C CYS A 293 -1.76 1.35 -9.40
N VAL A 294 -2.20 0.82 -10.54
CA VAL A 294 -3.15 -0.29 -10.64
C VAL A 294 -2.47 -1.49 -11.31
N PRO A 295 -2.43 -2.67 -10.67
CA PRO A 295 -2.01 -3.89 -11.32
C PRO A 295 -2.89 -4.19 -12.54
N VAL A 296 -2.31 -4.72 -13.61
CA VAL A 296 -3.09 -5.15 -14.77
C VAL A 296 -3.82 -6.44 -14.40
N ALA A 297 -5.15 -6.44 -14.44
CA ALA A 297 -5.95 -7.64 -14.20
C ALA A 297 -5.63 -8.73 -15.24
N LYS A 298 -5.53 -9.98 -14.78
CA LYS A 298 -5.12 -11.13 -15.60
C LYS A 298 -6.20 -12.20 -15.64
N PRO A 299 -6.34 -13.00 -16.70
CA PRO A 299 -7.33 -14.07 -16.72
C PRO A 299 -7.14 -15.08 -15.58
N ARG A 300 -5.90 -15.27 -15.10
CA ARG A 300 -5.51 -16.17 -14.02
C ARG A 300 -4.45 -15.52 -13.12
N LEU A 301 -4.35 -15.98 -11.89
CA LEU A 301 -3.29 -15.54 -10.96
C LEU A 301 -1.93 -16.15 -11.30
N VAL A 302 -1.95 -17.37 -11.85
CA VAL A 302 -0.77 -18.13 -12.28
C VAL A 302 -1.04 -18.80 -13.63
N GLU A 303 -0.02 -18.92 -14.47
CA GLU A 303 -0.11 -19.55 -15.78
C GLU A 303 1.15 -20.39 -16.05
N PRO A 304 1.07 -21.53 -16.75
CA PRO A 304 2.26 -22.25 -17.19
C PRO A 304 3.17 -21.34 -18.01
N ALA A 305 4.46 -21.35 -17.69
CA ALA A 305 5.44 -20.54 -18.41
C ALA A 305 5.74 -21.18 -19.77
N GLU A 306 5.72 -20.37 -20.83
CA GLU A 306 6.07 -20.81 -22.19
C GLU A 306 7.16 -19.90 -22.77
N TYR A 307 8.16 -20.51 -23.42
CA TYR A 307 9.21 -19.81 -24.13
C TYR A 307 9.36 -20.40 -25.53
N GLN A 308 9.27 -19.55 -26.56
CA GLN A 308 9.34 -19.96 -27.97
C GLN A 308 8.38 -21.12 -28.34
N GLY A 309 7.17 -21.10 -27.77
CA GLY A 309 6.13 -22.11 -28.01
C GLY A 309 6.38 -23.46 -27.32
N LYS A 310 7.30 -23.52 -26.35
CA LYS A 310 7.59 -24.71 -25.54
C LYS A 310 7.34 -24.44 -24.06
N PRO A 311 6.86 -25.44 -23.30
CA PRO A 311 6.78 -25.32 -21.85
C PRO A 311 8.16 -25.06 -21.24
N VAL A 312 8.23 -24.07 -20.36
CA VAL A 312 9.40 -23.85 -19.51
C VAL A 312 9.30 -24.82 -18.35
N SER A 313 10.34 -25.61 -18.15
CA SER A 313 10.39 -26.63 -17.10
C SER A 313 11.78 -26.72 -16.50
N PHE A 314 11.88 -27.30 -15.31
CA PHE A 314 13.13 -27.55 -14.62
C PHE A 314 13.23 -29.00 -14.12
N SER A 315 14.46 -29.49 -14.00
CA SER A 315 14.73 -30.83 -13.50
C SER A 315 14.66 -30.86 -11.98
N VAL A 316 13.88 -31.81 -11.44
CA VAL A 316 13.76 -32.09 -10.00
C VAL A 316 14.63 -33.29 -9.65
N PRO A 317 15.80 -33.11 -9.02
CA PRO A 317 16.66 -34.23 -8.62
C PRO A 317 16.06 -35.02 -7.43
N PRO A 318 16.56 -36.23 -7.15
CA PRO A 318 16.20 -36.95 -5.93
C PRO A 318 16.50 -36.12 -4.69
N LYS A 319 15.57 -36.10 -3.73
CA LYS A 319 15.68 -35.30 -2.49
C LYS A 319 15.98 -33.82 -2.77
N ALA A 320 15.35 -33.27 -3.82
CA ALA A 320 15.49 -31.86 -4.19
C ALA A 320 15.14 -30.93 -3.02
N ASN A 321 16.16 -30.29 -2.47
CA ASN A 321 16.03 -29.18 -1.55
C ASN A 321 16.40 -27.89 -2.30
N PHE A 322 15.39 -27.08 -2.57
CA PHE A 322 15.58 -25.78 -3.20
C PHE A 322 15.51 -24.72 -2.11
N ASP A 323 16.50 -23.82 -2.06
CA ASP A 323 16.54 -22.70 -1.10
C ASP A 323 15.52 -21.58 -1.44
N TYR A 324 14.40 -21.93 -2.10
CA TYR A 324 13.32 -21.03 -2.52
C TYR A 324 12.01 -21.81 -2.68
N ILE A 325 10.89 -21.09 -2.61
CA ILE A 325 9.56 -21.68 -2.76
C ILE A 325 9.26 -21.90 -4.24
N ILE A 326 9.11 -23.15 -4.66
CA ILE A 326 8.70 -23.50 -6.02
C ILE A 326 7.72 -24.68 -6.06
N ASN A 327 6.78 -24.60 -7.00
CA ASN A 327 5.87 -25.70 -7.28
C ASN A 327 6.59 -26.82 -8.06
N LYS A 328 6.57 -28.04 -7.50
CA LYS A 328 7.14 -29.25 -8.11
C LYS A 328 6.08 -30.27 -8.53
N ARG A 329 4.79 -29.93 -8.39
CA ARG A 329 3.68 -30.89 -8.47
C ARG A 329 3.10 -31.06 -9.87
N TYR A 330 3.51 -30.26 -10.85
CA TYR A 330 3.09 -30.40 -12.25
C TYR A 330 4.22 -31.01 -13.07
N GLN A 331 4.19 -32.34 -13.22
CA GLN A 331 5.20 -33.09 -13.95
C GLN A 331 4.99 -32.99 -15.46
N LEU A 332 6.02 -32.60 -16.21
CA LEU A 332 6.08 -32.66 -17.67
C LEU A 332 6.55 -34.05 -18.11
N LEU A 333 5.72 -34.74 -18.89
CA LEU A 333 6.02 -36.06 -19.46
C LEU A 333 6.69 -35.94 -20.83
N ASP A 334 7.34 -37.02 -21.28
CA ASP A 334 8.09 -37.05 -22.55
C ASP A 334 7.21 -36.83 -23.79
N ASP A 335 5.92 -37.13 -23.71
CA ASP A 335 4.94 -36.88 -24.76
C ASP A 335 4.40 -35.43 -24.76
N GLY A 336 4.89 -34.59 -23.85
CA GLY A 336 4.49 -33.19 -23.68
C GLY A 336 3.24 -33.00 -22.82
N SER A 337 2.60 -34.08 -22.34
CA SER A 337 1.46 -33.99 -21.43
C SER A 337 1.89 -33.67 -20.00
N ILE A 338 0.95 -33.13 -19.22
CA ILE A 338 1.19 -32.72 -17.83
C ILE A 338 0.47 -33.68 -16.89
N ARG A 339 1.23 -34.32 -16.00
CA ARG A 339 0.70 -35.09 -14.88
C ARG A 339 0.65 -34.19 -13.64
N ASP A 340 -0.55 -33.89 -13.19
CA ASP A 340 -0.78 -33.16 -11.94
C ASP A 340 -0.68 -34.12 -10.75
N LEU A 341 0.45 -34.05 -10.04
CA LEU A 341 0.77 -34.87 -8.89
C LEU A 341 -0.12 -34.58 -7.68
N ASN A 342 -0.88 -33.47 -7.65
CA ASN A 342 -1.86 -33.23 -6.58
C ASN A 342 -2.97 -34.30 -6.54
N ASN A 343 -3.21 -34.99 -7.65
CA ASN A 343 -4.19 -36.08 -7.73
C ASN A 343 -3.61 -37.43 -7.28
N GLU A 344 -2.33 -37.49 -6.91
CA GLU A 344 -1.65 -38.71 -6.53
C GLU A 344 -1.65 -38.87 -5.00
N PRO A 345 -2.08 -40.03 -4.46
CA PRO A 345 -2.13 -40.24 -3.02
C PRO A 345 -0.75 -40.27 -2.34
N ASP A 346 0.31 -40.50 -3.11
CA ASP A 346 1.71 -40.60 -2.69
C ASP A 346 2.57 -39.44 -3.23
N VAL A 347 1.97 -38.27 -3.47
CA VAL A 347 2.65 -37.06 -3.99
C VAL A 347 3.97 -36.73 -3.28
N GLU A 348 4.04 -36.86 -1.96
CA GLU A 348 5.26 -36.59 -1.18
C GLU A 348 6.39 -37.55 -1.57
N ALA A 349 6.10 -38.85 -1.67
CA ALA A 349 7.06 -39.86 -2.06
C ALA A 349 7.53 -39.68 -3.51
N ILE A 350 6.64 -39.30 -4.43
CA ILE A 350 6.98 -39.01 -5.83
C ILE A 350 7.91 -37.78 -5.89
N VAL A 351 7.58 -36.71 -5.17
CA VAL A 351 8.38 -35.49 -5.15
C VAL A 351 9.74 -35.72 -4.50
N GLU A 352 9.83 -36.53 -3.43
CA GLU A 352 11.10 -36.90 -2.79
C GLU A 352 11.96 -37.80 -3.69
N ALA A 353 11.37 -38.75 -4.40
CA ALA A 353 12.08 -39.62 -5.34
C ALA A 353 12.73 -38.82 -6.48
N GLY A 354 12.10 -37.71 -6.90
CA GLY A 354 12.63 -36.84 -7.94
C GLY A 354 12.77 -37.55 -9.29
N ASN A 355 13.79 -37.16 -10.07
CA ASN A 355 14.07 -37.64 -11.42
C ASN A 355 12.95 -37.38 -12.45
N TYR A 356 12.32 -36.20 -12.37
CA TYR A 356 11.35 -35.75 -13.35
C TYR A 356 11.53 -34.27 -13.67
N ARG A 357 10.84 -33.79 -14.72
CA ARG A 357 10.77 -32.37 -15.06
C ARG A 357 9.48 -31.79 -14.50
N ALA A 358 9.57 -30.70 -13.76
CA ALA A 358 8.41 -29.94 -13.30
C ALA A 358 8.22 -28.70 -14.17
N LEU A 359 6.97 -28.30 -14.41
CA LEU A 359 6.67 -27.05 -15.09
C LEU A 359 7.04 -25.83 -14.24
N HIS A 360 7.55 -24.80 -14.91
CA HIS A 360 7.55 -23.45 -14.37
C HIS A 360 6.20 -22.78 -14.61
N PHE A 361 5.86 -21.88 -13.70
CA PHE A 361 4.70 -21.02 -13.80
C PHE A 361 5.15 -19.58 -13.74
N ILE A 362 4.45 -18.72 -14.47
CA ILE A 362 4.48 -17.29 -14.27
C ILE A 362 3.35 -16.87 -13.34
N ASP A 363 3.63 -15.86 -12.54
CA ASP A 363 2.63 -15.06 -11.85
C ASP A 363 2.88 -13.59 -12.17
N PHE A 364 2.04 -12.72 -11.62
CA PHE A 364 2.07 -11.29 -11.92
C PHE A 364 2.46 -10.45 -10.72
N THR A 365 2.96 -11.10 -9.65
CA THR A 365 3.58 -10.39 -8.54
C THR A 365 4.90 -9.78 -8.99
N ALA A 366 5.28 -8.65 -8.41
CA ALA A 366 6.46 -7.91 -8.83
C ALA A 366 6.92 -6.97 -7.73
N GLU A 367 8.13 -6.45 -7.91
CA GLU A 367 8.69 -5.36 -7.11
C GLU A 367 9.19 -4.26 -8.05
N GLY A 368 9.43 -3.08 -7.50
CA GLY A 368 9.71 -1.92 -8.30
C GLY A 368 9.86 -0.63 -7.52
N TRP A 369 9.81 0.48 -8.23
CA TRP A 369 9.87 1.81 -7.66
C TRP A 369 8.88 2.75 -8.31
N VAL A 370 8.48 3.77 -7.54
CA VAL A 370 7.75 4.94 -8.02
C VAL A 370 8.58 6.18 -7.70
N LYS A 371 8.79 7.06 -8.69
CA LYS A 371 9.63 8.25 -8.57
C LYS A 371 8.94 9.49 -9.12
N ALA A 372 9.18 10.62 -8.48
CA ALA A 372 8.64 11.90 -8.93
C ALA A 372 9.38 12.43 -10.15
N HIS A 373 8.64 12.96 -11.11
CA HIS A 373 9.17 13.77 -12.20
C HIS A 373 8.58 15.17 -12.09
N CYS A 374 9.36 16.11 -11.53
CA CYS A 374 8.99 17.53 -11.46
C CYS A 374 10.23 18.37 -11.76
N PRO A 375 10.47 18.80 -13.01
CA PRO A 375 11.70 19.46 -13.40
C PRO A 375 12.05 20.69 -12.56
N ALA A 376 11.05 21.53 -12.25
CA ALA A 376 11.26 22.76 -11.49
C ALA A 376 11.71 22.49 -10.05
N LEU A 377 11.07 21.56 -9.34
CA LEU A 377 11.45 21.21 -7.97
C LEU A 377 12.70 20.32 -7.93
N ASN A 378 12.93 19.47 -8.94
CA ASN A 378 14.19 18.73 -9.05
C ASN A 378 15.38 19.68 -9.18
N ALA A 379 15.25 20.79 -9.93
CA ALA A 379 16.29 21.80 -10.03
C ALA A 379 16.47 22.60 -8.73
N ALA A 380 15.39 22.87 -8.00
CA ALA A 380 15.43 23.68 -6.78
C ALA A 380 15.87 22.90 -5.52
N ILE A 381 15.46 21.63 -5.37
CA ILE A 381 15.72 20.79 -4.18
C ILE A 381 16.90 19.84 -4.42
N GLY A 382 17.07 19.34 -5.65
CA GLY A 382 18.18 18.45 -6.04
C GLY A 382 18.04 16.98 -5.59
N LEU A 383 17.39 16.72 -4.45
CA LEU A 383 17.21 15.37 -3.91
C LEU A 383 15.83 14.81 -4.26
N ASN A 384 15.78 13.65 -4.92
CA ASN A 384 14.57 12.98 -5.34
C ASN A 384 14.59 11.51 -4.86
N VAL A 385 13.67 11.15 -3.98
CA VAL A 385 13.64 9.88 -3.26
C VAL A 385 12.44 9.05 -3.73
N ALA A 386 12.71 7.88 -4.28
CA ALA A 386 11.69 6.97 -4.78
C ALA A 386 11.00 6.20 -3.64
N ALA A 387 9.73 5.85 -3.85
CA ALA A 387 9.03 4.85 -3.05
C ALA A 387 9.31 3.45 -3.60
N TYR A 388 9.39 2.46 -2.72
CA TYR A 388 9.32 1.05 -3.08
C TYR A 388 7.88 0.69 -3.46
N SER A 389 7.72 -0.09 -4.52
CA SER A 389 6.39 -0.46 -5.02
C SER A 389 6.29 -1.97 -5.19
N ILE A 390 5.35 -2.56 -4.47
CA ILE A 390 5.12 -4.01 -4.44
C ILE A 390 3.82 -4.29 -5.19
N LEU A 391 3.85 -5.23 -6.13
CA LEU A 391 2.66 -5.90 -6.66
C LEU A 391 2.59 -7.26 -5.97
N ALA A 392 1.82 -7.35 -4.90
CA ALA A 392 1.70 -8.53 -4.06
C ALA A 392 0.60 -9.48 -4.56
N ALA A 393 0.62 -10.70 -4.03
CA ALA A 393 -0.47 -11.66 -4.19
C ALA A 393 -1.82 -11.06 -3.70
N PRO A 394 -2.97 -11.58 -4.17
CA PRO A 394 -4.28 -11.10 -3.72
C PRO A 394 -4.43 -11.18 -2.20
N ASP A 395 -5.26 -10.31 -1.65
CA ASP A 395 -5.66 -10.37 -0.26
C ASP A 395 -7.12 -10.83 -0.17
N PHE A 396 -7.35 -11.79 0.70
CA PHE A 396 -8.65 -12.42 0.87
C PHE A 396 -9.40 -11.85 2.08
N TYR A 397 -8.73 -11.06 2.93
CA TYR A 397 -9.26 -10.52 4.18
C TYR A 397 -9.04 -9.02 4.25
N PRO A 398 -9.72 -8.24 3.39
CA PRO A 398 -9.48 -6.80 3.27
C PRO A 398 -9.74 -6.02 4.55
N ALA A 399 -10.45 -6.59 5.53
CA ALA A 399 -10.76 -5.95 6.81
C ALA A 399 -9.79 -6.34 7.96
N CYS A 400 -8.76 -7.14 7.69
CA CYS A 400 -7.83 -7.63 8.71
C CYS A 400 -6.39 -7.29 8.32
N GLY A 401 -5.76 -6.37 9.06
CA GLY A 401 -4.34 -6.03 8.88
C GLY A 401 -3.41 -6.75 9.87
N GLN A 402 -2.15 -6.99 9.47
CA GLN A 402 -1.15 -7.64 10.32
C GLN A 402 -0.91 -6.89 11.66
N ALA A 403 -0.83 -5.55 11.64
CA ALA A 403 -0.64 -4.75 12.86
C ALA A 403 -1.81 -4.92 13.84
N GLN A 404 -3.05 -4.73 13.38
CA GLN A 404 -4.27 -4.95 14.18
C GLN A 404 -4.32 -6.37 14.76
N LEU A 405 -3.87 -7.35 13.98
CA LEU A 405 -3.83 -8.74 14.42
C LEU A 405 -2.78 -8.98 15.51
N GLY A 406 -1.63 -8.32 15.42
CA GLY A 406 -0.59 -8.33 16.45
C GLY A 406 -1.09 -7.69 17.75
N GLU A 407 -1.75 -6.54 17.65
CA GLU A 407 -2.40 -5.87 18.79
C GLU A 407 -3.44 -6.78 19.44
N TRP A 408 -4.34 -7.37 18.65
CA TRP A 408 -5.34 -8.33 19.14
C TRP A 408 -4.68 -9.53 19.84
N ALA A 409 -3.64 -10.11 19.24
CA ALA A 409 -2.95 -11.26 19.82
C ALA A 409 -2.29 -10.92 21.17
N GLN A 410 -1.71 -9.72 21.30
CA GLN A 410 -1.14 -9.21 22.53
C GLN A 410 -2.22 -9.01 23.60
N GLU A 411 -3.37 -8.42 23.24
CA GLU A 411 -4.51 -8.23 24.16
C GLU A 411 -5.07 -9.56 24.68
N GLN A 412 -5.14 -10.59 23.83
CA GLN A 412 -5.56 -11.93 24.23
C GLN A 412 -4.48 -12.69 25.04
N GLY A 413 -3.26 -12.16 25.12
CA GLY A 413 -2.16 -12.80 25.84
C GLY A 413 -1.65 -14.07 25.16
N PHE A 414 -1.66 -14.13 23.83
CA PHE A 414 -1.04 -15.25 23.11
C PHE A 414 0.47 -15.33 23.41
N PRO A 415 1.05 -16.54 23.52
CA PRO A 415 2.47 -16.70 23.77
C PRO A 415 3.29 -16.29 22.53
N GLU A 416 4.40 -15.59 22.75
CA GLU A 416 5.39 -15.29 21.73
C GLU A 416 6.61 -16.22 21.87
N PRO A 417 7.11 -16.83 20.76
CA PRO A 417 6.58 -16.77 19.40
C PRO A 417 5.31 -17.61 19.21
N ILE A 418 4.45 -17.20 18.26
CA ILE A 418 3.27 -17.98 17.86
C ILE A 418 3.70 -19.01 16.80
N TRP A 419 3.53 -20.29 17.14
CA TRP A 419 4.15 -21.45 16.47
C TRP A 419 5.68 -21.40 16.45
N TYR A 420 6.26 -20.60 15.55
CA TYR A 420 7.71 -20.48 15.35
C TYR A 420 8.13 -19.11 14.78
N VAL A 421 7.19 -18.16 14.67
CA VAL A 421 7.45 -16.81 14.18
C VAL A 421 6.91 -15.78 15.19
N THR A 422 7.56 -14.64 15.26
CA THR A 422 7.01 -13.46 15.95
C THR A 422 6.05 -12.77 15.02
N LEU A 423 4.83 -12.46 15.50
CA LEU A 423 3.90 -11.65 14.73
C LEU A 423 4.44 -10.24 14.61
N GLN A 424 4.82 -9.85 13.40
CA GLN A 424 5.26 -8.50 13.10
C GLN A 424 4.64 -8.04 11.80
N ALA A 425 4.26 -6.77 11.74
CA ALA A 425 3.90 -6.13 10.49
C ALA A 425 5.14 -5.83 9.65
N LEU A 426 5.00 -5.75 8.33
CA LEU A 426 6.12 -5.34 7.44
C LEU A 426 6.62 -3.94 7.81
N SER A 427 5.73 -3.09 8.31
CA SER A 427 6.06 -1.77 8.84
C SER A 427 6.95 -1.77 10.08
N GLU A 428 7.29 -2.93 10.66
CA GLU A 428 8.14 -3.04 11.87
C GLU A 428 9.53 -3.61 11.57
N ARG A 429 9.71 -4.26 10.41
CA ARG A 429 10.90 -5.09 10.14
C ARG A 429 12.21 -4.31 9.91
N ARG A 430 12.12 -3.01 9.63
CA ARG A 430 13.26 -2.10 9.35
C ARG A 430 14.27 -2.72 8.34
N VAL A 431 13.75 -3.09 7.18
CA VAL A 431 14.50 -3.73 6.08
C VAL A 431 14.57 -2.79 4.88
N ALA A 432 15.69 -2.78 4.17
CA ALA A 432 15.88 -1.96 3.00
C ALA A 432 15.09 -2.48 1.77
N GLY A 433 14.79 -1.58 0.83
CA GLY A 433 14.33 -1.98 -0.50
C GLY A 433 15.45 -2.65 -1.30
N ASN A 434 15.08 -3.41 -2.32
CA ASN A 434 16.03 -4.15 -3.16
C ASN A 434 17.04 -3.22 -3.85
N PRO A 435 18.35 -3.29 -3.51
CA PRO A 435 19.37 -2.45 -4.14
C PRO A 435 19.69 -2.87 -5.58
N ASP A 436 19.32 -4.09 -5.98
CA ASP A 436 19.59 -4.65 -7.30
C ASP A 436 18.57 -4.21 -8.36
N LEU A 437 17.52 -3.49 -7.97
CA LEU A 437 16.54 -2.94 -8.90
C LEU A 437 17.18 -1.92 -9.86
N MET A 438 16.77 -2.00 -11.12
CA MET A 438 17.17 -1.05 -12.16
C MET A 438 16.91 0.39 -11.70
N GLY A 439 17.90 1.27 -11.89
CA GLY A 439 17.83 2.68 -11.51
C GLY A 439 18.53 3.02 -10.19
N GLY A 440 18.91 2.02 -9.38
CA GLY A 440 19.76 2.23 -8.20
C GLY A 440 19.15 3.17 -7.16
N ASN A 441 17.83 3.08 -6.95
CA ASN A 441 17.10 3.99 -6.06
C ASN A 441 17.15 3.59 -4.57
N PHE A 442 17.65 2.40 -4.23
CA PHE A 442 17.64 1.85 -2.87
C PHE A 442 19.03 1.44 -2.40
N VAL A 443 19.29 1.61 -1.12
CA VAL A 443 20.56 1.27 -0.45
C VAL A 443 20.29 0.54 0.86
N LEU A 444 21.21 -0.32 1.31
CA LEU A 444 21.01 -1.19 2.47
C LEU A 444 20.89 -0.44 3.81
N GLU A 445 21.41 0.78 3.86
CA GLU A 445 21.33 1.67 5.01
C GLU A 445 19.93 2.25 5.19
N ASP A 446 19.14 2.29 4.11
CA ASP A 446 17.82 2.89 4.09
C ASP A 446 16.72 1.94 4.62
N LYS A 447 16.75 1.72 5.93
CA LYS A 447 15.92 0.72 6.62
C LYS A 447 14.51 1.18 6.98
N SER A 448 14.19 2.46 6.84
CA SER A 448 12.89 3.02 7.24
C SER A 448 11.83 2.96 6.14
N ILE A 449 12.12 2.32 5.01
CA ILE A 449 11.28 2.40 3.80
C ILE A 449 9.87 1.82 3.97
N THR A 450 9.70 0.85 4.88
CA THR A 450 8.40 0.25 5.21
C THR A 450 7.69 0.91 6.38
N ALA A 451 8.33 1.85 7.09
CA ALA A 451 7.70 2.49 8.24
C ALA A 451 6.45 3.29 7.82
N VAL A 452 5.42 3.25 8.67
CA VAL A 452 4.19 4.02 8.50
C VAL A 452 4.23 5.22 9.45
N LEU A 453 4.24 6.41 8.87
CA LEU A 453 4.31 7.69 9.58
C LEU A 453 2.98 8.43 9.42
N THR A 454 2.67 9.34 10.32
CA THR A 454 1.52 10.27 10.19
C THR A 454 1.98 11.70 10.00
N ALA A 455 1.08 12.58 9.55
CA ALA A 455 1.41 13.98 9.26
C ALA A 455 1.77 14.79 10.52
N GLY A 456 1.29 14.35 11.69
CA GLY A 456 1.40 15.07 12.96
C GLY A 456 2.83 15.20 13.51
N ALA A 457 3.11 16.35 14.13
CA ALA A 457 4.25 16.48 15.02
C ALA A 457 3.98 15.70 16.33
N PRO A 458 5.01 15.20 17.02
CA PRO A 458 4.89 14.42 18.27
C PRO A 458 4.23 15.18 19.44
N SER A 459 3.96 16.48 19.26
CA SER A 459 3.43 17.38 20.27
C SER A 459 1.90 17.47 20.29
N GLU A 460 1.16 16.69 19.49
CA GLU A 460 -0.29 16.59 19.67
C GLU A 460 -0.58 15.88 21.00
N GLN A 461 -0.88 16.70 22.02
CA GLN A 461 -1.28 16.21 23.33
C GLN A 461 -2.77 15.84 23.29
N GLY A 462 -3.07 14.61 23.67
CA GLY A 462 -4.43 14.11 23.85
C GLY A 462 -4.82 13.11 22.77
N GLN A 463 -5.57 12.10 23.21
CA GLN A 463 -6.22 11.12 22.36
C GLN A 463 -7.71 11.48 22.28
N THR A 464 -8.29 11.47 21.10
CA THR A 464 -9.73 11.65 20.95
C THR A 464 -10.48 10.54 21.66
N VAL A 465 -11.60 10.87 22.29
CA VAL A 465 -12.42 9.93 23.06
C VAL A 465 -13.68 9.59 22.27
N GLY A 466 -14.03 8.30 22.24
CA GLY A 466 -15.18 7.78 21.50
C GLY A 466 -14.79 6.56 20.65
N ASP A 467 -15.80 5.89 20.11
CA ASP A 467 -15.61 4.72 19.26
C ASP A 467 -14.96 5.16 17.93
N SER A 468 -13.86 4.50 17.56
CA SER A 468 -13.25 4.63 16.23
C SER A 468 -13.16 3.24 15.65
N ALA A 469 -13.97 2.96 14.64
CA ALA A 469 -13.93 1.69 13.94
C ALA A 469 -12.77 1.68 12.94
N SER A 470 -12.08 0.56 12.84
CA SER A 470 -11.14 0.31 11.75
C SER A 470 -11.84 0.34 10.40
N ALA A 471 -11.12 0.80 9.38
CA ALA A 471 -11.61 0.86 8.02
C ALA A 471 -11.84 -0.56 7.47
N LYS A 472 -13.05 -0.83 6.98
CA LYS A 472 -13.42 -2.12 6.36
C LYS A 472 -13.00 -2.18 4.89
N ARG A 473 -11.74 -1.87 4.61
CA ARG A 473 -11.17 -1.88 3.26
C ARG A 473 -9.71 -2.30 3.32
N GLN A 474 -9.23 -2.83 2.20
CA GLN A 474 -7.83 -3.15 2.09
C GLN A 474 -6.97 -1.86 2.06
N SER A 475 -5.91 -1.86 2.86
CA SER A 475 -4.89 -0.82 2.82
C SER A 475 -3.78 -1.14 1.82
N CYS A 476 -3.13 -0.08 1.32
CA CYS A 476 -1.91 -0.16 0.53
C CYS A 476 -0.62 0.11 1.33
N LEU A 477 -0.69 0.32 2.66
CA LEU A 477 0.50 0.57 3.48
C LEU A 477 0.99 -0.69 4.21
N ALA A 478 2.27 -0.69 4.56
CA ALA A 478 3.02 -1.86 5.00
C ALA A 478 2.63 -2.40 6.40
N ASP A 479 1.87 -1.68 7.21
CA ASP A 479 1.39 -2.16 8.51
C ASP A 479 0.30 -3.23 8.39
N THR A 480 -0.36 -3.31 7.23
CA THR A 480 -1.33 -4.37 6.95
C THR A 480 -0.69 -5.64 6.38
N ALA A 481 0.57 -5.57 5.97
CA ALA A 481 1.32 -6.69 5.36
C ALA A 481 2.12 -7.48 6.39
N ALA A 482 2.36 -8.76 6.09
CA ALA A 482 3.15 -9.63 6.96
C ALA A 482 4.64 -9.25 6.98
N GLY A 483 5.23 -9.21 8.18
CA GLY A 483 6.66 -9.04 8.39
C GLY A 483 7.48 -10.33 8.28
N THR A 484 6.84 -11.45 7.95
CA THR A 484 7.49 -12.75 7.73
C THR A 484 7.86 -12.92 6.27
N PHE A 485 9.13 -13.24 6.00
CA PHE A 485 9.68 -13.27 4.64
C PHE A 485 9.87 -14.68 4.06
N SER A 486 9.81 -15.72 4.88
CA SER A 486 9.96 -17.11 4.43
C SER A 486 9.16 -18.07 5.33
N PRO A 487 8.02 -18.60 4.84
CA PRO A 487 7.35 -18.18 3.61
C PRO A 487 6.73 -16.78 3.74
N GLY A 488 6.99 -15.89 2.77
CA GLY A 488 6.31 -14.60 2.66
C GLY A 488 5.05 -14.67 1.77
N TRP A 489 4.08 -13.79 2.00
CA TRP A 489 2.87 -13.66 1.16
C TRP A 489 2.90 -12.38 0.30
N GLU A 490 3.19 -11.23 0.91
CA GLU A 490 3.35 -9.96 0.18
C GLU A 490 4.69 -9.85 -0.54
N ILE A 491 5.75 -10.19 0.18
CA ILE A 491 7.14 -9.97 -0.23
C ILE A 491 8.03 -10.99 0.46
N ALA A 492 9.12 -11.38 -0.18
CA ALA A 492 10.15 -12.19 0.41
C ALA A 492 11.35 -11.32 0.81
N GLY A 493 12.41 -11.97 1.28
CA GLY A 493 13.61 -11.29 1.75
C GLY A 493 14.85 -12.03 1.30
N ASP A 494 15.84 -11.29 0.79
CA ASP A 494 17.14 -11.86 0.45
C ASP A 494 18.00 -11.97 1.72
N GLY A 495 18.45 -13.18 2.04
CA GLY A 495 19.19 -13.48 3.28
C GLY A 495 19.50 -14.96 3.48
N GLN A 496 20.42 -15.27 4.40
CA GLN A 496 20.63 -16.64 4.89
C GLN A 496 19.87 -16.82 6.21
N GLY A 497 19.01 -17.84 6.29
CA GLY A 497 18.16 -18.08 7.46
C GLY A 497 17.14 -16.95 7.67
N PHE A 498 16.86 -16.61 8.94
CA PHE A 498 15.87 -15.58 9.31
C PHE A 498 16.37 -14.13 9.23
N VAL A 499 17.59 -13.89 8.71
CA VAL A 499 18.20 -12.55 8.63
C VAL A 499 18.07 -12.00 7.21
N THR A 500 17.02 -11.22 6.99
CA THR A 500 16.77 -10.52 5.72
C THR A 500 17.60 -9.25 5.61
N LYS A 501 18.32 -9.09 4.51
CA LYS A 501 19.12 -7.89 4.19
C LYS A 501 18.28 -6.83 3.48
N TYR A 502 17.49 -7.25 2.50
CA TYR A 502 16.59 -6.41 1.72
C TYR A 502 15.35 -7.18 1.28
N LEU A 503 14.29 -6.45 0.97
CA LEU A 503 13.04 -6.99 0.43
C LEU A 503 13.23 -7.43 -1.03
N CYS A 504 12.62 -8.53 -1.45
CA CYS A 504 12.58 -8.92 -2.86
C CYS A 504 11.33 -9.75 -3.19
N ALA A 505 10.82 -9.63 -4.41
CA ALA A 505 9.71 -10.43 -4.93
C ALA A 505 10.21 -11.70 -5.64
N TYR A 506 11.47 -11.75 -6.10
CA TYR A 506 11.96 -12.91 -6.85
C TYR A 506 12.13 -14.20 -6.02
N LEU A 507 12.17 -14.11 -4.68
CA LEU A 507 12.14 -15.27 -3.77
C LEU A 507 10.73 -15.62 -3.28
N LEU A 508 9.73 -14.81 -3.64
CA LEU A 508 8.35 -15.05 -3.26
C LEU A 508 7.80 -16.23 -4.06
N GLY A 509 7.13 -17.16 -3.38
CA GLY A 509 6.39 -18.22 -4.03
C GLY A 509 5.34 -17.68 -5.01
N SER A 510 4.96 -18.47 -6.00
CA SER A 510 3.80 -18.11 -6.83
C SER A 510 2.51 -18.27 -6.01
N PRO A 511 1.51 -17.40 -6.20
CA PRO A 511 0.29 -17.39 -5.39
C PRO A 511 -0.69 -18.49 -5.85
N PHE A 512 -0.26 -19.74 -5.82
CA PHE A 512 -1.16 -20.87 -5.95
C PHE A 512 -2.14 -20.84 -4.77
N THR A 513 -3.42 -21.04 -5.06
CA THR A 513 -4.45 -21.07 -4.02
C THR A 513 -4.22 -22.17 -2.98
N GLU A 514 -3.58 -23.28 -3.38
CA GLU A 514 -3.22 -24.35 -2.44
C GLU A 514 -2.06 -23.97 -1.49
N ASP A 515 -1.15 -23.09 -1.92
CA ASP A 515 0.05 -22.73 -1.17
C ASP A 515 -0.22 -21.67 -0.10
N VAL A 516 -1.37 -20.97 -0.18
CA VAL A 516 -1.87 -20.08 0.88
C VAL A 516 -1.88 -20.81 2.23
N ARG A 517 -2.31 -22.08 2.25
CA ARG A 517 -2.37 -22.89 3.48
C ARG A 517 -1.01 -23.07 4.13
N ILE A 518 0.05 -23.19 3.32
CA ILE A 518 1.43 -23.38 3.81
C ILE A 518 1.95 -22.06 4.37
N CYS A 519 1.79 -20.96 3.63
CA CYS A 519 2.12 -19.61 4.10
C CYS A 519 1.42 -19.30 5.43
N SER A 520 0.19 -19.79 5.58
CA SER A 520 -0.61 -19.54 6.76
C SER A 520 -0.30 -20.41 7.96
N ALA A 521 -0.11 -21.71 7.75
CA ALA A 521 0.36 -22.61 8.79
C ALA A 521 1.75 -22.20 9.31
N ALA A 522 2.51 -21.46 8.50
CA ALA A 522 3.82 -20.93 8.87
C ALA A 522 3.82 -19.58 9.57
N GLY A 523 2.63 -19.02 9.84
CA GLY A 523 2.48 -17.72 10.48
C GLY A 523 2.84 -16.52 9.59
N GLY A 524 3.14 -16.75 8.30
CA GLY A 524 3.33 -15.67 7.32
C GLY A 524 2.02 -15.03 6.85
N TYR A 525 0.88 -15.66 7.12
CA TYR A 525 -0.46 -15.12 6.85
C TYR A 525 -1.47 -15.85 7.74
N TRP A 526 -1.90 -15.29 8.87
CA TRP A 526 -2.50 -16.09 9.96
C TRP A 526 -3.63 -17.07 9.56
N PRO A 527 -3.76 -18.24 10.21
CA PRO A 527 -4.87 -19.19 10.05
C PRO A 527 -6.27 -18.59 10.16
N ALA A 528 -6.48 -17.45 10.81
CA ALA A 528 -7.80 -16.79 10.84
C ALA A 528 -8.09 -15.96 9.59
N VAL A 529 -7.05 -15.55 8.85
CA VAL A 529 -7.13 -14.81 7.59
C VAL A 529 -6.84 -15.71 6.40
N THR A 530 -7.03 -17.03 6.50
CA THR A 530 -6.80 -17.93 5.34
C THR A 530 -8.10 -18.17 4.60
N PRO A 531 -8.13 -18.16 3.27
CA PRO A 531 -9.37 -18.25 2.50
C PRO A 531 -10.25 -19.46 2.82
N ASP A 532 -9.68 -20.53 3.38
CA ASP A 532 -10.41 -21.75 3.76
C ASP A 532 -10.95 -21.71 5.21
N SER A 533 -10.45 -20.81 6.07
CA SER A 533 -11.07 -20.53 7.36
C SER A 533 -12.47 -19.98 7.16
N ALA A 534 -12.72 -19.27 6.04
CA ALA A 534 -14.05 -18.83 5.61
C ALA A 534 -15.07 -19.97 5.43
N ARG A 535 -14.62 -21.22 5.21
CA ARG A 535 -15.51 -22.40 5.17
C ARG A 535 -15.94 -22.88 6.55
N THR A 536 -15.18 -22.51 7.59
CA THR A 536 -15.39 -22.93 8.97
C THR A 536 -15.90 -21.79 9.86
N PHE A 537 -15.53 -20.55 9.53
CA PHE A 537 -15.86 -19.31 10.22
C PHE A 537 -16.30 -18.31 9.15
N GLU A 538 -17.51 -17.76 9.22
CA GLU A 538 -17.93 -16.75 8.24
C GLU A 538 -17.04 -15.48 8.35
N PRO A 539 -16.66 -14.84 7.22
CA PRO A 539 -15.87 -13.60 7.20
C PRO A 539 -16.51 -12.43 7.93
#